data_AF-A0A822C4Z5-F1
#
_entry.id   AF-A0A822C4Z5-F1
#
_cell.length_a   1.000
_cell.length_b   1.000
_cell.length_c   1.000
_cell.angle_alpha   90.00
_cell.angle_beta   90.00
_cell.angle_gamma   90.00
#
_symmetry.space_group_name_H-M   'P 1'
#
loop_
_entity.id
_entity.type
_entity.pdbx_description
1 polymer ?
#
loop_
_entity_poly.entity_id
_entity_poly.type
_entity_poly.pdbx_seq_one_letter_code
_entity_poly.pdbx_strand_id
1 'polypeptide(L)'
;MSRNIHQHEENERNPTTRLPSPVRQCVSNNVKCGLTEAQIKKTLVINYPQASVDAIKLHSLITYERRKDRPEIFSVYDMRNWCNEHKESKDLHSVFVPFYKVDDINNLFVFFTTKQLFQQIRSTTLLQVDATYKLTWNNLPLLVFGSTDANRHFKPFGMALISTDEDSECFIHLFNSINALFLQEFNEPCSINQIMADGAPAITNAQNTVFPNSRRLMCWSHMIKKCRHHRNLVNKNDWLMIDKDIHELQLAFTDDIFDRGIFLLLQKWNQIPSMKQFVNYFTDHWVSNLRYWYEGAAYGKPSTNNGLESLNGIIKQKYTLRNKLHLSAFLPKVEVMLSDWSQASITTPFATVTDITSEMELHAYQWSIKINQIDILFFFNNFYIVPSSKSVMPTSTWLDLYISNQWTSFDHYVAWKSSCWMVSPLGSCTCPVGLKQYRCKHAIGLAIMFNIYKIKDESRIIPLGKRKTPGRPKKI
;
A
#
# COMPACT_ATOMS: atom_id res chain seq x y z
N MET A 1 10.80 -78.42 -2.74
CA MET A 1 10.65 -77.86 -1.38
C MET A 1 10.32 -76.39 -1.50
N SER A 2 9.03 -76.09 -1.52
CA SER A 2 8.48 -74.75 -1.68
C SER A 2 8.56 -74.00 -0.34
N ARG A 3 9.20 -72.82 -0.33
CA ARG A 3 9.19 -71.92 0.83
C ARG A 3 7.94 -71.06 0.78
N ASN A 4 7.10 -71.26 1.80
CA ASN A 4 5.91 -70.48 2.07
C ASN A 4 6.25 -69.04 2.43
N ILE A 5 5.43 -68.16 1.89
CA ILE A 5 5.30 -66.73 2.15
C ILE A 5 4.80 -66.56 3.58
N HIS A 6 5.54 -65.83 4.43
CA HIS A 6 4.98 -65.21 5.63
C HIS A 6 4.79 -63.72 5.34
N GLN A 7 3.52 -63.37 5.11
CA GLN A 7 3.02 -62.01 5.32
C GLN A 7 3.11 -61.70 6.82
N HIS A 8 4.03 -60.83 7.20
CA HIS A 8 3.95 -60.11 8.47
C HIS A 8 4.23 -58.62 8.22
N GLU A 9 3.21 -57.82 8.54
CA GLU A 9 3.34 -56.46 9.11
C GLU A 9 3.72 -55.28 8.19
N GLU A 10 2.80 -54.91 7.29
CA GLU A 10 2.71 -53.54 6.74
C GLU A 10 1.74 -52.62 7.54
N ASN A 11 1.20 -53.07 8.68
CA ASN A 11 0.13 -52.35 9.38
C ASN A 11 0.54 -51.28 10.41
N GLU A 12 1.83 -51.01 10.63
CA GLU A 12 2.26 -50.12 11.73
C GLU A 12 2.69 -48.69 11.36
N ARG A 13 2.57 -48.23 10.10
CA ARG A 13 3.02 -46.86 9.71
C ARG A 13 2.00 -45.98 9.01
N ASN A 14 0.70 -46.20 9.19
CA ASN A 14 -0.33 -45.32 8.63
C ASN A 14 -0.92 -44.39 9.72
N PRO A 15 -0.66 -43.06 9.71
CA PRO A 15 -1.19 -42.10 10.69
C PRO A 15 -2.73 -42.09 10.74
N THR A 16 -3.37 -42.63 9.69
CA THR A 16 -4.81 -42.71 9.51
C THR A 16 -5.52 -43.68 10.46
N THR A 17 -4.85 -44.51 11.25
CA THR A 17 -5.53 -45.44 12.18
C THR A 17 -5.78 -44.85 13.57
N ARG A 18 -5.25 -43.65 13.86
CA ARG A 18 -5.16 -43.12 15.24
C ARG A 18 -6.31 -42.22 15.71
N LEU A 19 -7.33 -41.99 14.87
CA LEU A 19 -8.53 -41.19 15.17
C LEU A 19 -9.81 -41.91 14.73
N PRO A 20 -10.98 -41.66 15.36
CA PRO A 20 -12.26 -42.24 14.94
C PRO A 20 -12.57 -41.93 13.46
N SER A 21 -13.16 -42.90 12.74
CA SER A 21 -13.48 -42.77 11.30
C SER A 21 -14.26 -41.49 10.95
N PRO A 22 -15.29 -41.07 11.72
CA PRO A 22 -16.05 -39.84 11.42
C PRO A 22 -15.20 -38.57 11.50
N VAL A 23 -14.29 -38.51 12.48
CA VAL A 23 -13.35 -37.39 12.66
C VAL A 23 -12.37 -37.33 11.50
N ARG A 24 -11.87 -38.49 11.03
CA ARG A 24 -10.97 -38.56 9.87
C ARG A 24 -11.63 -38.05 8.61
N GLN A 25 -12.85 -38.49 8.33
CA GLN A 25 -13.59 -38.08 7.15
C GLN A 25 -13.93 -36.58 7.19
N CYS A 26 -14.25 -36.05 8.37
CA CYS A 26 -14.42 -34.62 8.57
C CYS A 26 -13.11 -33.84 8.31
N VAL A 27 -11.98 -34.31 8.83
CA VAL A 27 -10.66 -33.70 8.58
C VAL A 27 -10.32 -33.73 7.10
N SER A 28 -10.42 -34.87 6.42
CA SER A 28 -10.14 -34.99 4.98
C SER A 28 -11.02 -34.06 4.15
N ASN A 29 -12.33 -33.98 4.42
CA ASN A 29 -13.22 -33.08 3.70
C ASN A 29 -12.88 -31.61 3.94
N ASN A 30 -12.60 -31.22 5.18
CA ASN A 30 -12.21 -29.84 5.47
C ASN A 30 -10.82 -29.49 4.90
N VAL A 31 -9.88 -30.44 4.84
CA VAL A 31 -8.59 -30.25 4.17
C VAL A 31 -8.79 -30.04 2.66
N LYS A 32 -9.63 -30.85 2.01
CA LYS A 32 -10.00 -30.68 0.59
C LYS A 32 -10.69 -29.34 0.32
N CYS A 33 -11.52 -28.88 1.24
CA CYS A 33 -12.13 -27.55 1.19
C CYS A 33 -11.15 -26.41 1.55
N GLY A 34 -9.87 -26.70 1.78
CA GLY A 34 -8.81 -25.72 1.97
C GLY A 34 -8.73 -25.10 3.36
N LEU A 35 -9.51 -25.57 4.35
CA LEU A 35 -9.57 -24.95 5.67
C LEU A 35 -8.24 -25.03 6.42
N THR A 36 -7.99 -24.00 7.25
CA THR A 36 -6.85 -23.95 8.16
C THR A 36 -7.01 -24.94 9.31
N GLU A 37 -5.91 -25.36 9.93
CA GLU A 37 -5.96 -26.23 11.11
C GLU A 37 -6.81 -25.65 12.24
N ALA A 38 -6.80 -24.33 12.43
CA ALA A 38 -7.63 -23.65 13.43
C ALA A 38 -9.14 -23.73 13.09
N GLN A 39 -9.50 -23.61 11.82
CA GLN A 39 -10.88 -23.78 11.36
C GLN A 39 -11.32 -25.23 11.44
N ILE A 40 -10.47 -26.19 11.05
CA ILE A 40 -10.72 -27.63 11.19
C ILE A 40 -10.96 -27.97 12.67
N LYS A 41 -10.15 -27.44 13.58
CA LYS A 41 -10.36 -27.57 15.03
C LYS A 41 -11.72 -27.03 15.47
N LYS A 42 -12.12 -25.84 15.01
CA LYS A 42 -13.46 -25.29 15.30
C LYS A 42 -14.58 -26.17 14.76
N THR A 43 -14.48 -26.64 13.52
CA THR A 43 -15.47 -27.52 12.89
C THR A 43 -15.59 -28.85 13.64
N LEU A 44 -14.47 -29.40 14.12
CA LEU A 44 -14.46 -30.62 14.91
C LEU A 44 -15.11 -30.43 16.29
N VAL A 45 -14.86 -29.31 16.97
CA VAL A 45 -15.50 -29.00 18.26
C VAL A 45 -17.02 -28.86 18.12
N ILE A 46 -17.49 -28.26 17.01
CA ILE A 46 -18.93 -28.09 16.74
C ILE A 46 -19.59 -29.43 16.39
N ASN A 47 -18.99 -30.21 15.49
CA ASN A 47 -19.62 -31.42 14.95
C ASN A 47 -19.37 -32.66 15.81
N TYR A 48 -18.32 -32.66 16.64
CA TYR A 48 -17.92 -33.78 17.49
C TYR A 48 -17.49 -33.30 18.89
N PRO A 49 -18.38 -32.67 19.68
CA PRO A 49 -18.03 -32.08 20.97
C PRO A 49 -17.52 -33.09 22.02
N GLN A 50 -17.83 -34.39 21.84
CA GLN A 50 -17.41 -35.48 22.72
C GLN A 50 -16.08 -36.14 22.30
N ALA A 51 -15.52 -35.77 21.13
CA ALA A 51 -14.28 -36.34 20.65
C ALA A 51 -13.08 -35.58 21.23
N SER A 52 -12.38 -36.18 22.19
CA SER A 52 -11.06 -35.69 22.62
C SER A 52 -10.05 -35.96 21.50
N VAL A 53 -9.75 -34.92 20.71
CA VAL A 53 -8.78 -35.00 19.62
C VAL A 53 -7.45 -34.41 20.08
N ASP A 54 -6.46 -35.29 20.25
CA ASP A 54 -5.06 -34.91 20.51
C ASP A 54 -4.54 -33.99 19.40
N ALA A 55 -4.03 -32.82 19.79
CA ALA A 55 -3.53 -31.79 18.89
C ALA A 55 -2.40 -32.29 17.98
N ILE A 56 -1.52 -33.18 18.48
CA ILE A 56 -0.40 -33.75 17.73
C ILE A 56 -0.94 -34.73 16.68
N LYS A 57 -1.94 -35.54 17.03
CA LYS A 57 -2.57 -36.49 16.10
C LYS A 57 -3.35 -35.78 15.01
N LEU A 58 -4.08 -34.72 15.35
CA LEU A 58 -4.80 -33.89 14.38
C LEU A 58 -3.85 -33.19 13.41
N HIS A 59 -2.78 -32.57 13.94
CA HIS A 59 -1.76 -31.93 13.12
C HIS A 59 -1.09 -32.94 12.16
N SER A 60 -0.79 -34.14 12.65
CA SER A 60 -0.20 -35.23 11.86
C SER A 60 -1.14 -35.70 10.74
N LEU A 61 -2.44 -35.85 11.03
CA LEU A 61 -3.45 -36.25 10.03
C LEU A 61 -3.67 -35.15 8.98
N ILE A 62 -3.81 -33.90 9.39
CA ILE A 62 -3.92 -32.75 8.47
C ILE A 62 -2.68 -32.70 7.55
N THR A 63 -1.49 -32.89 8.13
CA THR A 63 -0.24 -32.93 7.36
C THR A 63 -0.21 -34.11 6.40
N TYR A 64 -0.69 -35.28 6.81
CA TYR A 64 -0.77 -36.48 5.96
C TYR A 64 -1.75 -36.29 4.80
N GLU A 65 -2.97 -35.80 5.06
CA GLU A 65 -3.98 -35.54 4.00
C GLU A 65 -3.48 -34.48 3.02
N ARG A 66 -2.82 -33.42 3.51
CA ARG A 66 -2.15 -32.42 2.65
C ARG A 66 -0.99 -33.00 1.84
N ARG A 67 -0.32 -34.04 2.33
CA ARG A 67 0.74 -34.76 1.57
C ARG A 67 0.16 -35.70 0.53
N LYS A 68 -1.03 -36.26 0.77
CA LYS A 68 -1.73 -37.16 -0.15
C LYS A 68 -2.23 -36.45 -1.40
N ASP A 69 -2.58 -35.17 -1.26
CA ASP A 69 -2.93 -34.24 -2.34
C ASP A 69 -1.70 -33.58 -3.00
N ARG A 70 -0.49 -34.13 -2.86
CA ARG A 70 0.65 -33.69 -3.67
C ARG A 70 0.33 -33.97 -5.14
N PRO A 71 0.15 -32.95 -5.98
CA PRO A 71 -0.10 -33.19 -7.38
C PRO A 71 1.10 -33.91 -7.99
N GLU A 72 0.89 -34.57 -9.13
CA GLU A 72 1.98 -34.90 -10.05
C GLU A 72 2.90 -33.68 -10.24
N ILE A 73 4.17 -33.97 -10.52
CA ILE A 73 5.21 -32.97 -10.76
C ILE A 73 4.65 -31.91 -11.73
N PHE A 74 4.42 -30.68 -11.25
CA PHE A 74 4.04 -29.58 -12.13
C PHE A 74 5.32 -29.07 -12.79
N SER A 75 5.47 -29.46 -14.04
CA SER A 75 6.69 -29.23 -14.82
C SER A 75 6.71 -27.85 -15.47
N VAL A 76 7.88 -27.48 -16.00
CA VAL A 76 8.02 -26.31 -16.89
C VAL A 76 7.08 -26.41 -18.10
N TYR A 77 6.88 -27.62 -18.62
CA TYR A 77 5.97 -27.87 -19.73
C TYR A 77 4.51 -27.55 -19.36
N ASP A 78 4.07 -27.96 -18.17
CA ASP A 78 2.71 -27.68 -17.69
C ASP A 78 2.48 -26.18 -17.49
N MET A 79 3.46 -25.47 -16.93
CA MET A 79 3.39 -24.02 -16.79
C MET A 79 3.31 -23.31 -18.14
N ARG A 80 4.15 -23.71 -19.11
CA ARG A 80 4.13 -23.13 -20.47
C ARG A 80 2.80 -23.39 -21.17
N ASN A 81 2.26 -24.61 -21.07
CA ASN A 81 0.95 -24.94 -21.64
C ASN A 81 -0.15 -24.09 -21.02
N TRP A 82 -0.18 -23.99 -19.69
CA TRP A 82 -1.15 -23.13 -19.01
C TRP A 82 -1.03 -21.67 -19.47
N CYS A 83 0.19 -21.13 -19.58
CA CYS A 83 0.39 -19.77 -20.07
C CYS A 83 -0.07 -19.59 -21.54
N ASN A 84 0.15 -20.58 -22.41
CA ASN A 84 -0.30 -20.56 -23.79
C ASN A 84 -1.82 -20.62 -23.92
N GLU A 85 -2.49 -21.43 -23.10
CA GLU A 85 -3.95 -21.51 -23.03
C GLU A 85 -4.58 -20.18 -22.59
N HIS A 86 -3.84 -19.38 -21.81
CA HIS A 86 -4.27 -18.08 -21.29
C HIS A 86 -3.59 -16.92 -22.01
N LYS A 87 -2.97 -17.11 -23.18
CA LYS A 87 -2.21 -16.05 -23.85
C LYS A 87 -3.08 -14.85 -24.20
N GLU A 88 -4.34 -15.10 -24.57
CA GLU A 88 -5.31 -14.08 -24.95
C GLU A 88 -6.51 -14.09 -24.02
N SER A 89 -7.07 -12.90 -23.82
CA SER A 89 -8.27 -12.69 -23.01
C SER A 89 -9.52 -13.04 -23.82
N LYS A 90 -10.39 -13.90 -23.26
CA LYS A 90 -11.66 -14.33 -23.88
C LYS A 90 -12.73 -13.24 -23.81
N ASP A 91 -12.71 -12.46 -22.74
CA ASP A 91 -13.63 -11.37 -22.42
C ASP A 91 -12.94 -10.37 -21.46
N LEU A 92 -13.56 -9.23 -21.18
CA LEU A 92 -12.96 -8.15 -20.37
C LEU A 92 -12.51 -8.56 -18.95
N HIS A 93 -13.11 -9.60 -18.37
CA HIS A 93 -12.89 -10.05 -17.00
C HIS A 93 -12.08 -11.35 -16.91
N SER A 94 -11.97 -12.09 -18.00
CA SER A 94 -11.14 -13.27 -18.08
C SER A 94 -9.65 -12.95 -17.93
N VAL A 95 -8.97 -13.75 -17.11
CA VAL A 95 -7.53 -13.65 -16.92
C VAL A 95 -6.80 -14.07 -18.18
N PHE A 96 -5.75 -13.33 -18.50
CA PHE A 96 -4.81 -13.68 -19.55
C PHE A 96 -3.37 -13.36 -19.14
N VAL A 97 -2.44 -13.95 -19.90
CA VAL A 97 -0.99 -13.89 -19.72
C VAL A 97 -0.39 -13.17 -20.92
N PRO A 98 -0.30 -11.83 -20.88
CA PRO A 98 0.28 -11.04 -21.99
C PRO A 98 1.75 -11.39 -22.25
N PHE A 99 2.52 -11.66 -21.20
CA PHE A 99 3.95 -11.93 -21.29
C PHE A 99 4.36 -12.99 -20.26
N TYR A 100 5.19 -13.94 -20.68
CA TYR A 100 5.80 -14.93 -19.80
C TYR A 100 7.17 -15.38 -20.31
N LYS A 101 8.03 -15.82 -19.39
CA LYS A 101 9.31 -16.50 -19.61
C LYS A 101 9.39 -17.62 -18.57
N VAL A 102 9.45 -18.87 -19.02
CA VAL A 102 9.41 -20.04 -18.13
C VAL A 102 10.48 -20.99 -18.60
N ASP A 103 11.72 -20.85 -18.12
CA ASP A 103 12.82 -21.76 -18.49
C ASP A 103 13.03 -22.81 -17.41
N ASP A 104 13.09 -22.37 -16.16
CA ASP A 104 13.10 -23.19 -14.96
C ASP A 104 12.54 -22.39 -13.78
N ILE A 105 12.72 -22.88 -12.54
CA ILE A 105 12.20 -22.19 -11.35
C ILE A 105 13.00 -20.95 -10.94
N ASN A 106 14.26 -20.84 -11.38
CA ASN A 106 15.15 -19.71 -11.14
C ASN A 106 15.02 -18.65 -12.24
N ASN A 107 14.47 -19.01 -13.40
CA ASN A 107 14.19 -18.14 -14.52
C ASN A 107 12.71 -18.28 -14.93
N LEU A 108 11.86 -17.78 -14.03
CA LEU A 108 10.41 -17.79 -14.12
C LEU A 108 9.88 -16.36 -14.06
N PHE A 109 9.05 -15.99 -15.02
CA PHE A 109 8.28 -14.76 -15.05
C PHE A 109 6.94 -15.06 -15.72
N VAL A 110 5.83 -14.80 -15.04
CA VAL A 110 4.48 -14.92 -15.62
C VAL A 110 3.67 -13.71 -15.19
N PHE A 111 3.28 -12.86 -16.13
CA PHE A 111 2.43 -11.71 -15.88
C PHE A 111 0.96 -12.08 -16.11
N PHE A 112 0.12 -11.90 -15.10
CA PHE A 112 -1.33 -12.14 -15.13
C PHE A 112 -2.10 -10.82 -15.01
N THR A 113 -3.13 -10.63 -15.84
CA THR A 113 -4.09 -9.51 -15.72
C THR A 113 -5.43 -9.83 -16.41
N THR A 114 -6.36 -8.89 -16.37
CA THR A 114 -7.58 -8.86 -17.20
C THR A 114 -7.61 -7.53 -17.96
N LYS A 115 -8.28 -7.48 -19.12
CA LYS A 115 -8.36 -6.24 -19.91
C LYS A 115 -8.97 -5.10 -19.08
N GLN A 116 -10.04 -5.38 -18.34
CA GLN A 116 -10.70 -4.40 -17.46
C GLN A 116 -9.77 -3.89 -16.34
N LEU A 117 -8.98 -4.77 -15.71
CA LEU A 117 -8.06 -4.34 -14.66
C LEU A 117 -6.95 -3.46 -15.22
N PHE A 118 -6.34 -3.90 -16.32
CA PHE A 118 -5.23 -3.18 -16.93
C PHE A 118 -5.66 -1.82 -17.47
N GLN A 119 -6.88 -1.68 -18.00
CA GLN A 119 -7.42 -0.41 -18.51
C GLN A 119 -7.35 0.76 -17.51
N GLN A 120 -7.42 0.48 -16.20
CA GLN A 120 -7.32 1.50 -15.15
C GLN A 120 -5.96 2.21 -15.10
N ILE A 121 -4.90 1.62 -15.67
CA ILE A 121 -3.56 2.23 -15.69
C ILE A 121 -3.55 3.59 -16.40
N ARG A 122 -4.45 3.82 -17.37
CA ARG A 122 -4.58 5.10 -18.09
C ARG A 122 -5.01 6.26 -17.19
N SER A 123 -5.61 5.98 -16.04
CA SER A 123 -6.12 6.99 -15.11
C SER A 123 -5.06 7.52 -14.13
N THR A 124 -3.80 7.11 -14.26
CA THR A 124 -2.74 7.48 -13.33
C THR A 124 -1.38 7.57 -14.02
N THR A 125 -0.46 8.32 -13.39
CA THR A 125 0.96 8.36 -13.75
C THR A 125 1.84 7.71 -12.66
N LEU A 126 1.20 7.20 -11.60
CA LEU A 126 1.84 6.50 -10.49
C LEU A 126 1.71 4.99 -10.68
N LEU A 127 2.82 4.29 -10.55
CA LEU A 127 2.87 2.84 -10.40
C LEU A 127 3.34 2.48 -8.99
N GLN A 128 2.60 1.60 -8.33
CA GLN A 128 2.96 1.00 -7.05
C GLN A 128 3.24 -0.48 -7.24
N VAL A 129 4.34 -0.97 -6.68
CA VAL A 129 4.75 -2.38 -6.76
C VAL A 129 5.19 -2.87 -5.38
N ASP A 130 4.81 -4.08 -5.02
CA ASP A 130 5.29 -4.76 -3.81
C ASP A 130 5.27 -6.28 -4.03
N ALA A 131 6.23 -6.96 -3.43
CA ALA A 131 6.30 -8.41 -3.48
C ALA A 131 5.57 -9.05 -2.30
N THR A 132 4.93 -10.19 -2.55
CA THR A 132 4.30 -10.98 -1.50
C THR A 132 4.71 -12.45 -1.58
N TYR A 133 5.16 -12.98 -0.45
CA TYR A 133 5.70 -14.35 -0.34
C TYR A 133 4.75 -15.28 0.43
N LYS A 134 5.19 -16.55 0.55
CA LYS A 134 4.49 -17.61 1.29
C LYS A 134 3.13 -17.97 0.68
N LEU A 135 3.02 -17.86 -0.64
CA LEU A 135 1.84 -18.25 -1.41
C LEU A 135 2.00 -19.63 -2.07
N THR A 136 3.19 -19.94 -2.56
CA THR A 136 3.50 -21.21 -3.23
C THR A 136 4.44 -22.08 -2.37
N TRP A 137 4.47 -23.39 -2.61
CA TRP A 137 5.37 -24.33 -1.91
C TRP A 137 6.84 -23.97 -2.09
N ASN A 138 7.22 -23.58 -3.31
CA ASN A 138 8.56 -23.13 -3.66
C ASN A 138 8.88 -21.71 -3.16
N ASN A 139 7.92 -21.05 -2.50
CA ASN A 139 8.05 -19.69 -1.97
C ASN A 139 8.40 -18.64 -3.04
N LEU A 140 7.92 -18.86 -4.26
CA LEU A 140 8.04 -17.91 -5.37
C LEU A 140 7.35 -16.58 -4.99
N PRO A 141 8.00 -15.43 -5.23
CA PRO A 141 7.38 -14.14 -5.02
C PRO A 141 6.27 -13.87 -6.03
N LEU A 142 5.20 -13.25 -5.54
CA LEU A 142 4.17 -12.66 -6.38
C LEU A 142 4.30 -11.15 -6.28
N LEU A 143 4.72 -10.50 -7.36
CA LEU A 143 4.70 -9.04 -7.49
C LEU A 143 3.28 -8.60 -7.76
N VAL A 144 2.70 -7.80 -6.87
CA VAL A 144 1.40 -7.17 -7.09
C VAL A 144 1.66 -5.73 -7.46
N PHE A 145 0.97 -5.22 -8.47
CA PHE A 145 1.14 -3.86 -8.90
C PHE A 145 -0.17 -3.19 -9.31
N GLY A 146 -0.19 -1.87 -9.22
CA GLY A 146 -1.38 -1.06 -9.38
C GLY A 146 -1.13 0.40 -9.03
N SER A 147 -2.19 1.13 -8.72
CA SER A 147 -2.08 2.49 -8.20
C SER A 147 -3.18 2.78 -7.22
N THR A 148 -2.93 3.74 -6.34
CA THR A 148 -3.95 4.31 -5.46
C THR A 148 -4.69 5.44 -6.18
N ASP A 149 -6.01 5.42 -6.07
CA ASP A 149 -6.89 6.44 -6.66
C ASP A 149 -7.01 7.70 -5.79
N ALA A 150 -7.75 8.69 -6.27
CA ALA A 150 -7.96 9.96 -5.56
C ALA A 150 -8.78 9.83 -4.26
N ASN A 151 -9.48 8.70 -4.07
CA ASN A 151 -10.17 8.34 -2.84
C ASN A 151 -9.30 7.50 -1.89
N ARG A 152 -8.02 7.31 -2.24
CA ARG A 152 -7.01 6.57 -1.47
C ARG A 152 -7.27 5.07 -1.40
N HIS A 153 -7.97 4.51 -2.38
CA HIS A 153 -8.12 3.07 -2.53
C HIS A 153 -7.11 2.54 -3.55
N PHE A 154 -6.42 1.45 -3.17
CA PHE A 154 -5.51 0.77 -4.10
C PHE A 154 -6.31 -0.01 -5.15
N LYS A 155 -5.96 0.18 -6.42
CA LYS A 155 -6.55 -0.46 -7.58
C LYS A 155 -5.47 -1.31 -8.26
N PRO A 156 -5.56 -2.65 -8.17
CA PRO A 156 -4.59 -3.53 -8.83
C PRO A 156 -4.77 -3.45 -10.35
N PHE A 157 -3.65 -3.47 -11.08
CA PHE A 157 -3.64 -3.63 -12.54
C PHE A 157 -3.29 -5.06 -12.95
N GLY A 158 -2.63 -5.81 -12.08
CA GLY A 158 -2.23 -7.18 -12.35
C GLY A 158 -1.28 -7.70 -11.28
N MET A 159 -0.71 -8.87 -11.56
CA MET A 159 0.32 -9.49 -10.73
C MET A 159 1.32 -10.25 -11.61
N ALA A 160 2.54 -10.44 -11.13
CA ALA A 160 3.54 -11.27 -11.79
C ALA A 160 4.13 -12.29 -10.81
N LEU A 161 4.13 -13.56 -11.20
CA LEU A 161 4.84 -14.61 -10.47
C LEU A 161 6.25 -14.69 -11.01
N ILE A 162 7.23 -14.52 -10.13
CA ILE A 162 8.65 -14.47 -10.51
C ILE A 162 9.44 -15.57 -9.81
N SER A 163 10.67 -15.82 -10.28
CA SER A 163 11.63 -16.68 -9.60
C SER A 163 12.03 -16.12 -8.23
N THR A 164 12.68 -16.95 -7.41
CA THR A 164 13.01 -16.59 -6.02
C THR A 164 14.00 -15.43 -5.88
N ASP A 165 14.76 -15.14 -6.93
CA ASP A 165 15.72 -14.06 -6.94
C ASP A 165 15.02 -12.78 -7.38
N GLU A 166 14.60 -11.95 -6.42
CA GLU A 166 14.04 -10.61 -6.68
C GLU A 166 15.13 -9.62 -7.07
N ASP A 167 15.77 -9.89 -8.19
CA ASP A 167 16.81 -9.06 -8.74
C ASP A 167 16.25 -7.92 -9.60
N SER A 168 17.16 -7.11 -10.13
CA SER A 168 16.78 -6.00 -11.00
C SER A 168 16.15 -6.50 -12.31
N GLU A 169 16.54 -7.68 -12.80
CA GLU A 169 16.06 -8.25 -14.07
C GLU A 169 14.57 -8.58 -13.99
N CYS A 170 14.11 -9.15 -12.87
CA CYS A 170 12.69 -9.42 -12.64
C CYS A 170 11.82 -8.16 -12.71
N PHE A 171 12.27 -7.06 -12.09
CA PHE A 171 11.55 -5.79 -12.15
C PHE A 171 11.66 -5.12 -13.53
N ILE A 172 12.80 -5.26 -14.23
CA ILE A 172 12.96 -4.80 -15.62
C ILE A 172 11.97 -5.52 -16.52
N HIS A 173 11.84 -6.84 -16.39
CA HIS A 173 10.85 -7.63 -17.15
C HIS A 173 9.43 -7.15 -16.86
N LEU A 174 9.06 -6.98 -15.59
CA LEU A 174 7.74 -6.44 -15.22
C LEU A 174 7.46 -5.09 -15.88
N PHE A 175 8.38 -4.13 -15.74
CA PHE A 175 8.21 -2.78 -16.26
C PHE A 175 8.16 -2.75 -17.79
N ASN A 176 9.00 -3.53 -18.47
CA ASN A 176 8.96 -3.67 -19.93
C ASN A 176 7.65 -4.32 -20.39
N SER A 177 7.15 -5.33 -19.69
CA SER A 177 5.87 -5.97 -20.01
C SER A 177 4.70 -5.01 -19.82
N ILE A 178 4.71 -4.16 -18.78
CA ILE A 178 3.71 -3.11 -18.60
C ILE A 178 3.75 -2.11 -19.76
N ASN A 179 4.93 -1.62 -20.14
CA ASN A 179 5.09 -0.69 -21.27
C ASN A 179 4.62 -1.29 -22.59
N ALA A 180 5.03 -2.54 -22.86
CA ALA A 180 4.65 -3.24 -24.07
C ALA A 180 3.14 -3.47 -24.14
N LEU A 181 2.52 -3.92 -23.04
CA LEU A 181 1.07 -4.12 -23.00
C LEU A 181 0.31 -2.81 -23.15
N PHE A 182 0.77 -1.74 -22.51
CA PHE A 182 0.16 -0.41 -22.62
C PHE A 182 0.17 0.09 -24.07
N LEU A 183 1.31 -0.05 -24.75
CA LEU A 183 1.42 0.32 -26.16
C LEU A 183 0.53 -0.55 -27.05
N GLN A 184 0.46 -1.86 -26.79
CA GLN A 184 -0.38 -2.79 -27.54
C GLN A 184 -1.88 -2.48 -27.39
N GLU A 185 -2.34 -2.21 -26.17
CA GLU A 185 -3.77 -2.02 -25.89
C GLU A 185 -4.28 -0.61 -26.23
N PHE A 186 -3.42 0.42 -26.15
CA PHE A 186 -3.86 1.82 -26.28
C PHE A 186 -3.22 2.57 -27.44
N ASN A 187 -2.17 2.03 -28.06
CA ASN A 187 -1.43 2.69 -29.15
C ASN A 187 -0.89 4.09 -28.75
N GLU A 188 -0.54 4.25 -27.48
CA GLU A 188 0.04 5.47 -26.89
C GLU A 188 1.22 5.10 -25.97
N PRO A 189 2.21 6.00 -25.76
CA PRO A 189 3.29 5.75 -24.82
C PRO A 189 2.78 5.74 -23.38
N CYS A 190 3.32 4.86 -22.55
CA CYS A 190 2.96 4.75 -21.14
C CYS A 190 3.27 6.06 -20.39
N SER A 191 2.28 6.60 -19.67
CA SER A 191 2.37 7.89 -18.97
C SER A 191 2.92 7.79 -17.53
N ILE A 192 3.38 6.60 -17.12
CA ILE A 192 3.96 6.39 -15.78
C ILE A 192 5.23 7.21 -15.64
N ASN A 193 5.20 8.15 -14.69
CA ASN A 193 6.32 9.03 -14.36
C ASN A 193 6.67 9.01 -12.87
N GLN A 194 6.01 8.17 -12.07
CA GLN A 194 6.27 7.99 -10.64
C GLN A 194 6.18 6.51 -10.29
N ILE A 195 7.16 6.00 -9.55
CA ILE A 195 7.18 4.62 -9.08
C ILE A 195 7.35 4.60 -7.56
N MET A 196 6.34 4.10 -6.86
CA MET A 196 6.33 3.94 -5.40
C MET A 196 6.55 2.48 -5.03
N ALA A 197 7.58 2.23 -4.24
CA ALA A 197 7.86 0.92 -3.70
C ALA A 197 8.64 1.05 -2.37
N ASP A 198 9.06 -0.08 -1.82
CA ASP A 198 9.93 -0.13 -0.65
C ASP A 198 11.34 0.40 -0.95
N GLY A 199 12.32 0.14 -0.08
CA GLY A 199 13.69 0.62 -0.26
C GLY A 199 14.63 -0.33 -1.02
N ALA A 200 14.11 -1.28 -1.81
CA ALA A 200 14.93 -2.27 -2.50
C ALA A 200 15.73 -1.65 -3.68
N PRO A 201 17.08 -1.83 -3.72
CA PRO A 201 17.91 -1.32 -4.83
C PRO A 201 17.52 -1.88 -6.19
N ALA A 202 17.06 -3.14 -6.23
CA ALA A 202 16.64 -3.81 -7.47
C ALA A 202 15.56 -3.02 -8.23
N ILE A 203 14.58 -2.49 -7.51
CA ILE A 203 13.49 -1.69 -8.07
C ILE A 203 14.01 -0.35 -8.61
N THR A 204 14.94 0.28 -7.89
CA THR A 204 15.56 1.55 -8.33
C THR A 204 16.36 1.36 -9.62
N ASN A 205 17.16 0.30 -9.70
CA ASN A 205 17.93 -0.03 -10.91
C ASN A 205 17.00 -0.32 -12.11
N ALA A 206 15.93 -1.09 -11.88
CA ALA A 206 14.93 -1.36 -12.90
C ALA A 206 14.19 -0.11 -13.37
N GLN A 207 13.82 0.78 -12.44
CA GLN A 207 13.21 2.06 -12.77
C GLN A 207 14.15 2.93 -13.61
N ASN A 208 15.43 3.06 -13.24
CA ASN A 208 16.40 3.83 -14.01
C ASN A 208 16.59 3.26 -15.43
N THR A 209 16.44 1.94 -15.59
CA THR A 209 16.59 1.27 -16.89
C THR A 209 15.37 1.46 -17.78
N VAL A 210 14.14 1.27 -17.25
CA VAL A 210 12.91 1.24 -18.05
C VAL A 210 12.16 2.57 -18.06
N PHE A 211 12.20 3.31 -16.96
CA PHE A 211 11.53 4.59 -16.77
C PHE A 211 12.52 5.67 -16.26
N PRO A 212 13.57 6.02 -17.02
CA PRO A 212 14.66 6.88 -16.54
C PRO A 212 14.21 8.27 -16.09
N ASN A 213 13.15 8.80 -16.70
CA ASN A 213 12.59 10.11 -16.36
C ASN A 213 11.54 10.06 -15.24
N SER A 214 11.24 8.88 -14.69
CA SER A 214 10.28 8.74 -13.61
C SER A 214 10.93 9.03 -12.24
N ARG A 215 10.11 9.51 -11.31
CA ARG A 215 10.51 9.76 -9.93
C ARG A 215 10.32 8.50 -9.09
N ARG A 216 11.40 7.98 -8.50
CA ARG A 216 11.36 6.88 -7.53
C ARG A 216 10.92 7.36 -6.15
N LEU A 217 9.65 7.18 -5.84
CA LEU A 217 9.07 7.51 -4.53
C LEU A 217 9.42 6.43 -3.50
N MET A 218 9.76 6.84 -2.29
CA MET A 218 10.08 5.97 -1.17
C MET A 218 8.91 5.89 -0.19
N CYS A 219 8.43 4.69 0.10
CA CYS A 219 7.32 4.50 1.04
C CYS A 219 7.69 5.03 2.45
N TRP A 220 6.96 6.05 2.91
CA TRP A 220 7.15 6.66 4.23
C TRP A 220 7.06 5.63 5.38
N SER A 221 6.08 4.73 5.34
CA SER A 221 5.89 3.70 6.38
C SER A 221 7.13 2.81 6.53
N HIS A 222 7.77 2.44 5.42
CA HIS A 222 9.00 1.66 5.42
C HIS A 222 10.21 2.46 5.88
N MET A 223 10.34 3.71 5.42
CA MET A 223 11.41 4.61 5.81
C MET A 223 11.39 4.84 7.33
N ILE A 224 10.27 5.32 7.88
CA ILE A 224 10.19 5.68 9.30
C ILE A 224 10.34 4.45 10.22
N LYS A 225 9.89 3.28 9.77
CA LYS A 225 10.13 2.01 10.47
C LYS A 225 11.62 1.67 10.53
N LYS A 226 12.37 1.85 9.45
CA LYS A 226 13.83 1.66 9.44
C LYS A 226 14.55 2.68 10.33
N CYS A 227 14.13 3.95 10.35
CA CYS A 227 14.65 4.93 11.30
C CYS A 227 14.41 4.49 12.76
N ARG A 228 13.20 3.99 13.08
CA ARG A 228 12.87 3.46 14.42
C ARG A 228 13.71 2.25 14.82
N HIS A 229 14.12 1.40 13.88
CA HIS A 229 15.05 0.31 14.17
C HIS A 229 16.45 0.81 14.56
N HIS A 230 16.84 2.00 14.09
CA HIS A 230 18.10 2.67 14.43
C HIS A 230 17.97 3.64 15.61
N ARG A 231 16.85 3.65 16.33
CA ARG A 231 16.67 4.51 17.52
C ARG A 231 17.66 4.22 18.64
N ASN A 232 18.24 3.01 18.67
CA ASN A 232 19.23 2.63 19.68
C ASN A 232 20.57 3.35 19.50
N LEU A 233 20.79 4.00 18.36
CA LEU A 233 21.97 4.84 18.11
C LEU A 233 21.92 6.16 18.89
N VAL A 234 20.79 6.49 19.50
CA VAL A 234 20.53 7.77 20.16
C VAL A 234 19.85 7.54 21.50
N ASN A 235 19.90 8.53 22.39
CA ASN A 235 19.14 8.43 23.64
C ASN A 235 17.63 8.61 23.36
N LYS A 236 16.81 8.19 24.32
CA LYS A 236 15.34 8.19 24.19
C LYS A 236 14.76 9.59 23.96
N ASN A 237 15.28 10.61 24.62
CA ASN A 237 14.73 11.96 24.54
C ASN A 237 15.03 12.58 23.17
N ASP A 238 16.28 12.46 22.71
CA ASP A 238 16.69 12.95 21.39
C ASP A 238 15.92 12.21 20.29
N TRP A 239 15.71 10.90 20.42
CA TRP A 239 14.87 10.14 19.50
C TRP A 239 13.45 10.71 19.37
N LEU A 240 12.79 10.98 20.50
CA LEU A 240 11.42 11.51 20.49
C LEU A 240 11.33 12.87 19.79
N MET A 241 12.36 13.69 19.95
CA MET A 241 12.45 15.01 19.32
C MET A 241 12.74 14.90 17.82
N ILE A 242 13.73 14.11 17.41
CA ILE A 242 14.06 13.96 15.98
C ILE A 242 12.97 13.22 15.21
N ASP A 243 12.29 12.23 15.81
CA ASP A 243 11.15 11.55 15.19
C ASP A 243 10.05 12.58 14.89
N LYS A 244 9.73 13.47 15.83
CA LYS A 244 8.78 14.56 15.61
C LYS A 244 9.24 15.50 14.49
N ASP A 245 10.51 15.90 14.48
CA ASP A 245 11.07 16.77 13.45
C ASP A 245 10.99 16.13 12.05
N ILE A 246 11.27 14.82 11.93
CA ILE A 246 11.14 14.06 10.69
C ILE A 246 9.67 14.00 10.22
N HIS A 247 8.70 13.86 11.14
CA HIS A 247 7.27 13.92 10.78
C HIS A 247 6.87 15.31 10.29
N GLU A 248 7.43 16.38 10.86
CA GLU A 248 7.18 17.74 10.36
C GLU A 248 7.80 17.97 8.99
N LEU A 249 8.99 17.40 8.75
CA LEU A 249 9.66 17.45 7.46
C LEU A 249 8.91 16.66 6.38
N GLN A 250 8.26 15.54 6.73
CA GLN A 250 7.43 14.76 5.80
C GLN A 250 6.36 15.63 5.11
N LEU A 251 5.85 16.64 5.80
CA LEU A 251 4.80 17.52 5.31
C LEU A 251 5.32 18.66 4.41
N ALA A 252 6.58 18.60 3.94
CA ALA A 252 7.06 19.52 2.92
C ALA A 252 6.21 19.40 1.65
N PHE A 253 5.84 20.55 1.06
CA PHE A 253 4.94 20.61 -0.09
C PHE A 253 5.67 20.65 -1.44
N THR A 254 6.91 21.14 -1.46
CA THR A 254 7.76 21.20 -2.67
C THR A 254 9.16 20.70 -2.36
N ASP A 255 9.92 20.42 -3.41
CA ASP A 255 11.32 20.00 -3.32
C ASP A 255 12.16 21.10 -2.63
N ASP A 256 11.97 22.39 -2.96
CA ASP A 256 12.71 23.49 -2.33
C ASP A 256 12.46 23.62 -0.82
N ILE A 257 11.21 23.45 -0.39
CA ILE A 257 10.83 23.49 1.02
C ILE A 257 11.43 22.28 1.74
N PHE A 258 11.38 21.10 1.12
CA PHE A 258 11.99 19.89 1.67
C PHE A 258 13.50 20.04 1.83
N ASP A 259 14.19 20.59 0.82
CA ASP A 259 15.63 20.75 0.80
C ASP A 259 16.10 21.74 1.86
N ARG A 260 15.39 22.85 2.00
CA ARG A 260 15.66 23.80 3.09
C ARG A 260 15.36 23.20 4.45
N GLY A 261 14.27 22.43 4.58
CA GLY A 261 13.92 21.72 5.80
C GLY A 261 14.98 20.70 6.21
N ILE A 262 15.50 19.92 5.26
CA ILE A 262 16.61 18.97 5.45
C ILE A 262 17.86 19.71 5.92
N PHE A 263 18.25 20.79 5.24
CA PHE A 263 19.43 21.56 5.60
C PHE A 263 19.36 22.02 7.06
N LEU A 264 18.23 22.62 7.47
CA LEU A 264 18.03 23.10 8.83
C LEU A 264 17.94 21.97 9.86
N LEU A 265 17.32 20.83 9.50
CA LEU A 265 17.24 19.65 10.36
C LEU A 265 18.63 19.09 10.62
N LEU A 266 19.43 18.89 9.57
CA LEU A 266 20.79 18.38 9.69
C LEU A 266 21.68 19.36 10.47
N GLN A 267 21.53 20.68 10.26
CA GLN A 267 22.23 21.69 11.06
C GLN A 267 21.88 21.60 12.55
N LYS A 268 20.60 21.45 12.91
CA LYS A 268 20.16 21.30 14.30
C LYS A 268 20.75 20.05 14.96
N TRP A 269 20.65 18.91 14.28
CA TRP A 269 20.98 17.62 14.88
C TRP A 269 22.47 17.26 14.81
N ASN A 270 23.25 17.83 13.88
CA ASN A 270 24.71 17.65 13.85
C ASN A 270 25.44 18.37 15.00
N GLN A 271 24.81 19.34 15.65
CA GLN A 271 25.38 20.03 16.82
C GLN A 271 25.44 19.13 18.06
N ILE A 272 24.70 18.01 18.06
CA ILE A 272 24.59 17.10 19.20
C ILE A 272 25.51 15.90 18.97
N PRO A 273 26.61 15.73 19.73
CA PRO A 273 27.58 14.66 19.49
C PRO A 273 26.97 13.24 19.52
N SER A 274 26.01 12.99 20.42
CA SER A 274 25.31 11.70 20.53
C SER A 274 24.43 11.36 19.32
N MET A 275 24.13 12.33 18.45
CA MET A 275 23.25 12.16 17.30
C MET A 275 24.01 11.86 16.02
N LYS A 276 25.32 12.08 15.99
CA LYS A 276 26.15 12.02 14.78
C LYS A 276 26.01 10.71 14.00
N GLN A 277 25.99 9.58 14.71
CA GLN A 277 25.85 8.27 14.05
C GLN A 277 24.49 8.11 13.36
N PHE A 278 23.40 8.52 14.01
CA PHE A 278 22.07 8.48 13.42
C PHE A 278 21.92 9.49 12.28
N VAL A 279 22.46 10.71 12.43
CA VAL A 279 22.37 11.75 11.40
C VAL A 279 23.14 11.34 10.15
N ASN A 280 24.33 10.74 10.29
CA ASN A 280 25.06 10.17 9.16
C ASN A 280 24.24 9.08 8.45
N TYR A 281 23.73 8.10 9.22
CA TYR A 281 22.84 7.06 8.69
C TYR A 281 21.65 7.65 7.92
N PHE A 282 20.97 8.63 8.53
CA PHE A 282 19.79 9.26 7.95
C PHE A 282 20.11 10.01 6.66
N THR A 283 21.23 10.75 6.65
CA THR A 283 21.71 11.51 5.49
C THR A 283 22.07 10.57 4.34
N ASP A 284 22.83 9.52 4.61
CA ASP A 284 23.28 8.58 3.59
C ASP A 284 22.10 7.84 2.95
N HIS A 285 21.15 7.35 3.76
CA HIS A 285 20.07 6.50 3.26
C HIS A 285 18.86 7.30 2.76
N TRP A 286 18.40 8.29 3.53
CA TRP A 286 17.09 8.92 3.35
C TRP A 286 17.15 10.32 2.77
N VAL A 287 18.35 10.87 2.57
CA VAL A 287 18.55 12.18 1.93
C VAL A 287 19.31 12.03 0.62
N SER A 288 20.36 11.23 0.59
CA SER A 288 21.22 11.08 -0.59
C SER A 288 20.67 10.05 -1.58
N ASN A 289 20.14 8.93 -1.08
CA ASN A 289 19.74 7.79 -1.92
C ASN A 289 18.21 7.70 -2.15
N LEU A 290 17.41 7.63 -1.08
CA LEU A 290 15.96 7.40 -1.16
C LEU A 290 15.16 8.58 -0.62
N ARG A 291 15.36 9.78 -1.19
CA ARG A 291 14.88 11.05 -0.62
C ARG A 291 13.39 11.36 -0.74
N TYR A 292 12.70 10.72 -1.68
CA TYR A 292 11.33 11.08 -2.05
C TYR A 292 10.27 10.40 -1.17
N TRP A 293 10.27 10.69 0.13
CA TRP A 293 9.33 10.15 1.14
C TRP A 293 8.38 11.19 1.76
N TYR A 294 8.50 12.46 1.37
CA TYR A 294 7.64 13.58 1.81
C TYR A 294 6.41 13.72 0.91
N GLU A 295 5.34 14.36 1.41
CA GLU A 295 4.04 14.46 0.72
C GLU A 295 4.14 15.25 -0.60
N GLY A 296 4.98 16.30 -0.64
CA GLY A 296 5.24 17.10 -1.82
C GLY A 296 5.98 16.37 -2.94
N ALA A 297 6.59 15.21 -2.66
CA ALA A 297 7.36 14.48 -3.68
C ALA A 297 6.47 14.00 -4.83
N ALA A 298 5.20 13.75 -4.54
CA ALA A 298 4.15 13.44 -5.51
C ALA A 298 2.79 13.91 -4.97
N TYR A 299 2.50 15.21 -5.11
CA TYR A 299 1.26 15.75 -4.59
C TYR A 299 0.02 15.07 -5.21
N GLY A 300 -0.99 14.78 -4.38
CA GLY A 300 -2.21 14.08 -4.81
C GLY A 300 -2.04 12.58 -4.98
N LYS A 301 -0.88 12.03 -4.62
CA LYS A 301 -0.54 10.61 -4.66
C LYS A 301 -0.11 10.15 -3.25
N PRO A 302 -0.22 8.86 -2.93
CA PRO A 302 0.11 8.40 -1.58
C PRO A 302 1.62 8.45 -1.35
N SER A 303 2.02 8.87 -0.15
CA SER A 303 3.39 8.72 0.35
C SER A 303 3.68 7.33 0.95
N THR A 304 2.67 6.44 1.01
CA THR A 304 2.79 5.08 1.57
C THR A 304 2.23 4.01 0.64
N ASN A 305 2.68 2.78 0.80
CA ASN A 305 2.18 1.62 0.05
C ASN A 305 1.13 0.80 0.83
N ASN A 306 0.51 1.40 1.85
CA ASN A 306 -0.37 0.70 2.79
C ASN A 306 -1.56 0.00 2.11
N GLY A 307 -2.12 0.58 1.04
CA GLY A 307 -3.23 -0.02 0.30
C GLY A 307 -2.83 -1.32 -0.39
N LEU A 308 -1.62 -1.36 -0.96
CA LEU A 308 -1.04 -2.55 -1.58
C LEU A 308 -0.70 -3.60 -0.52
N GLU A 309 -0.04 -3.21 0.58
CA GLU A 309 0.22 -4.12 1.72
C GLU A 309 -1.08 -4.75 2.27
N SER A 310 -2.16 -3.97 2.31
CA SER A 310 -3.48 -4.45 2.71
C SER A 310 -4.02 -5.50 1.73
N LEU A 311 -3.88 -5.27 0.42
CA LEU A 311 -4.25 -6.25 -0.61
C LEU A 311 -3.41 -7.53 -0.49
N ASN A 312 -2.10 -7.41 -0.25
CA ASN A 312 -1.22 -8.55 0.04
C ASN A 312 -1.70 -9.36 1.26
N GLY A 313 -2.23 -8.67 2.28
CA GLY A 313 -2.93 -9.29 3.40
C GLY A 313 -4.19 -10.06 2.98
N ILE A 314 -5.03 -9.47 2.14
CA ILE A 314 -6.27 -10.08 1.62
C ILE A 314 -5.95 -11.33 0.78
N ILE A 315 -4.94 -11.29 -0.11
CA ILE A 315 -4.49 -12.46 -0.88
C ILE A 315 -4.22 -13.64 0.06
N LYS A 316 -3.45 -13.40 1.12
CA LYS A 316 -3.11 -14.42 2.11
C LYS A 316 -4.31 -14.86 2.93
N GLN A 317 -5.19 -13.95 3.34
CA GLN A 317 -6.28 -14.28 4.26
C GLN A 317 -7.50 -14.90 3.57
N LYS A 318 -7.88 -14.39 2.39
CA LYS A 318 -9.10 -14.79 1.67
C LYS A 318 -8.84 -15.90 0.66
N TYR A 319 -7.76 -15.80 -0.12
CA TYR A 319 -7.58 -16.66 -1.30
C TYR A 319 -6.70 -17.88 -1.06
N THR A 320 -5.58 -17.72 -0.33
CA THR A 320 -4.70 -18.85 0.02
C THR A 320 -4.92 -19.38 1.44
N LEU A 321 -5.73 -18.69 2.26
CA LEU A 321 -6.00 -19.05 3.65
C LEU A 321 -4.71 -19.24 4.47
N ARG A 322 -3.67 -18.45 4.15
CA ARG A 322 -2.31 -18.50 4.69
C ARG A 322 -1.60 -19.84 4.51
N ASN A 323 -2.11 -20.69 3.62
CA ASN A 323 -1.44 -21.91 3.21
C ASN A 323 -0.54 -21.62 2.00
N LYS A 324 0.60 -22.31 1.94
CA LYS A 324 1.38 -22.41 0.71
C LYS A 324 0.72 -23.46 -0.19
N LEU A 325 0.54 -23.14 -1.47
CA LEU A 325 -0.10 -23.99 -2.45
C LEU A 325 0.91 -24.55 -3.46
N HIS A 326 0.63 -25.72 -4.02
CA HIS A 326 1.33 -26.18 -5.21
C HIS A 326 0.95 -25.29 -6.40
N LEU A 327 1.81 -25.17 -7.42
CA LEU A 327 1.56 -24.29 -8.57
C LEU A 327 0.26 -24.65 -9.31
N SER A 328 0.00 -25.93 -9.53
CA SER A 328 -1.26 -26.39 -10.15
C SER A 328 -2.52 -25.99 -9.37
N ALA A 329 -2.42 -25.83 -8.05
CA ALA A 329 -3.52 -25.36 -7.22
C ALA A 329 -3.53 -23.83 -7.04
N PHE A 330 -2.38 -23.17 -7.26
CA PHE A 330 -2.23 -21.73 -7.13
C PHE A 330 -2.76 -20.98 -8.36
N LEU A 331 -2.50 -21.47 -9.58
CA LEU A 331 -2.92 -20.82 -10.81
C LEU A 331 -4.45 -20.63 -10.89
N PRO A 332 -5.30 -21.64 -10.58
CA PRO A 332 -6.75 -21.41 -10.50
C PRO A 332 -7.16 -20.37 -9.45
N LYS A 333 -6.37 -20.18 -8.38
CA LYS A 333 -6.64 -19.13 -7.40
C LYS A 333 -6.28 -17.75 -7.92
N VAL A 334 -5.25 -17.62 -8.76
CA VAL A 334 -4.92 -16.37 -9.47
C VAL A 334 -6.07 -15.95 -10.38
N GLU A 335 -6.68 -16.89 -11.09
CA GLU A 335 -7.85 -16.63 -11.93
C GLU A 335 -9.01 -16.04 -11.12
N VAL A 336 -9.36 -16.69 -10.00
CA VAL A 336 -10.42 -16.22 -9.10
C VAL A 336 -10.08 -14.85 -8.50
N MET A 337 -8.82 -14.61 -8.10
CA MET A 337 -8.38 -13.32 -7.54
C MET A 337 -8.59 -12.18 -8.54
N LEU A 338 -8.05 -12.32 -9.75
CA LEU A 338 -8.10 -11.28 -10.76
C LEU A 338 -9.51 -11.08 -11.30
N SER A 339 -10.30 -12.14 -11.47
CA SER A 339 -11.72 -12.03 -11.86
C SER A 339 -12.53 -11.27 -10.80
N ASP A 340 -12.37 -11.60 -9.51
CA ASP A 340 -13.02 -10.88 -8.40
C ASP A 340 -12.68 -9.37 -8.45
N TRP A 341 -11.40 -9.04 -8.59
CA TRP A 341 -10.95 -7.65 -8.63
C TRP A 341 -11.43 -6.92 -9.88
N SER A 342 -11.46 -7.63 -11.02
CA SER A 342 -11.95 -7.11 -12.28
C SER A 342 -13.42 -6.72 -12.18
N GLN A 343 -14.26 -7.57 -11.59
CA GLN A 343 -15.67 -7.27 -11.35
C GLN A 343 -15.85 -6.11 -10.36
N ALA A 344 -15.07 -6.11 -9.26
CA ALA A 344 -15.11 -5.01 -8.28
C ALA A 344 -14.67 -3.66 -8.87
N SER A 345 -13.84 -3.65 -9.92
CA SER A 345 -13.43 -2.41 -10.60
C SER A 345 -14.56 -1.73 -11.38
N ILE A 346 -15.62 -2.48 -11.75
CA ILE A 346 -16.81 -1.89 -12.39
C ILE A 346 -17.64 -1.13 -11.36
N THR A 347 -17.86 -1.72 -10.19
CA THR A 347 -18.66 -1.10 -9.12
C THR A 347 -17.89 0.01 -8.41
N THR A 348 -16.57 -0.08 -8.38
CA THR A 348 -15.68 0.93 -7.81
C THR A 348 -14.62 1.34 -8.84
N PRO A 349 -14.97 2.18 -9.83
CA PRO A 349 -14.03 2.63 -10.85
C PRO A 349 -12.87 3.43 -10.24
N PHE A 350 -11.81 3.62 -11.02
CA PHE A 350 -10.66 4.41 -10.61
C PHE A 350 -11.04 5.88 -10.45
N ALA A 351 -11.07 6.37 -9.21
CA ALA A 351 -11.40 7.77 -8.93
C ALA A 351 -10.23 8.70 -9.30
N THR A 352 -10.46 9.65 -10.19
CA THR A 352 -9.47 10.69 -10.56
C THR A 352 -9.60 11.96 -9.70
N VAL A 353 -10.71 12.10 -8.98
CA VAL A 353 -11.03 13.23 -8.12
C VAL A 353 -11.51 12.71 -6.77
N THR A 354 -11.05 13.32 -5.67
CA THR A 354 -11.48 12.94 -4.32
C THR A 354 -12.92 13.37 -4.07
N ASP A 355 -13.73 12.42 -3.62
CA ASP A 355 -15.13 12.65 -3.24
C ASP A 355 -15.24 13.56 -2.02
N ILE A 356 -16.28 14.40 -2.02
CA ILE A 356 -16.62 15.26 -0.89
C ILE A 356 -17.66 14.55 -0.03
N THR A 357 -17.24 14.10 1.15
CA THR A 357 -18.15 13.50 2.13
C THR A 357 -18.94 14.58 2.88
N SER A 358 -20.12 14.23 3.41
CA SER A 358 -20.95 15.15 4.20
C SER A 358 -20.22 15.70 5.43
N GLU A 359 -19.34 14.90 6.04
CA GLU A 359 -18.50 15.35 7.16
C GLU A 359 -17.49 16.42 6.73
N MET A 360 -16.80 16.23 5.59
CA MET A 360 -15.88 17.23 5.05
C MET A 360 -16.60 18.52 4.70
N GLU A 361 -17.78 18.40 4.10
CA GLU A 361 -18.63 19.51 3.71
C GLU A 361 -19.11 20.32 4.92
N LEU A 362 -19.57 19.65 6.00
CA LEU A 362 -19.94 20.30 7.25
C LEU A 362 -18.75 21.05 7.88
N HIS A 363 -17.57 20.41 7.95
CA HIS A 363 -16.37 21.05 8.48
C HIS A 363 -15.89 22.22 7.63
N ALA A 364 -16.05 22.15 6.31
CA ALA A 364 -15.74 23.23 5.38
C ALA A 364 -16.67 24.43 5.59
N TYR A 365 -17.97 24.19 5.71
CA TYR A 365 -18.95 25.24 5.98
C TYR A 365 -18.74 25.91 7.34
N GLN A 366 -18.50 25.12 8.39
CA GLN A 366 -18.19 25.66 9.72
C GLN A 366 -16.90 26.49 9.73
N TRP A 367 -15.93 26.14 8.88
CA TRP A 367 -14.71 26.91 8.73
C TRP A 367 -14.96 28.20 7.94
N SER A 368 -15.70 28.15 6.83
CA SER A 368 -15.96 29.31 5.97
C SER A 368 -16.73 30.43 6.67
N ILE A 369 -17.63 30.10 7.61
CA ILE A 369 -18.36 31.10 8.40
C ILE A 369 -17.53 31.71 9.54
N LYS A 370 -16.45 31.05 9.96
CA LYS A 370 -15.62 31.48 11.11
C LYS A 370 -14.40 32.27 10.68
N ILE A 371 -13.87 32.00 9.48
CA ILE A 371 -12.67 32.67 9.01
C ILE A 371 -12.99 34.12 8.64
N ASN A 372 -12.11 35.04 9.03
CA ASN A 372 -12.22 36.43 8.64
C ASN A 372 -11.71 36.58 7.21
N GLN A 373 -12.54 37.14 6.32
CA GLN A 373 -12.21 37.29 4.90
C GLN A 373 -11.01 38.21 4.67
N ILE A 374 -10.79 39.18 5.56
CA ILE A 374 -9.67 40.13 5.48
C ILE A 374 -8.31 39.41 5.62
N ASP A 375 -8.30 38.27 6.31
CA ASP A 375 -7.06 37.49 6.51
C ASP A 375 -6.72 36.60 5.30
N ILE A 376 -7.63 36.48 4.32
CA ILE A 376 -7.42 35.66 3.12
C ILE A 376 -6.71 36.51 2.07
N LEU A 377 -5.49 36.10 1.73
CA LEU A 377 -4.67 36.79 0.74
C LEU A 377 -4.66 36.01 -0.57
N PHE A 378 -5.00 36.66 -1.69
CA PHE A 378 -4.82 36.07 -3.00
C PHE A 378 -3.34 35.88 -3.33
N PHE A 379 -3.02 34.74 -3.94
CA PHE A 379 -1.71 34.38 -4.46
C PHE A 379 -1.83 33.93 -5.91
N PHE A 380 -0.71 33.59 -6.56
CA PHE A 380 -0.72 33.26 -7.99
C PHE A 380 -1.52 31.99 -8.32
N ASN A 381 -1.94 31.83 -9.58
CA ASN A 381 -2.61 30.63 -10.12
C ASN A 381 -3.78 30.11 -9.28
N ASN A 382 -4.69 30.99 -8.82
CA ASN A 382 -5.87 30.61 -8.04
C ASN A 382 -5.54 30.00 -6.66
N PHE A 383 -4.32 30.23 -6.14
CA PHE A 383 -4.00 29.93 -4.76
C PHE A 383 -4.33 31.11 -3.86
N TYR A 384 -4.69 30.80 -2.62
CA TYR A 384 -4.95 31.77 -1.56
C TYR A 384 -4.16 31.35 -0.32
N ILE A 385 -3.64 32.33 0.41
CA ILE A 385 -3.02 32.13 1.71
C ILE A 385 -4.10 32.33 2.78
N VAL A 386 -4.28 31.33 3.62
CA VAL A 386 -5.21 31.39 4.75
C VAL A 386 -4.46 31.16 6.07
N PRO A 387 -4.78 31.89 7.15
CA PRO A 387 -4.17 31.65 8.44
C PRO A 387 -4.60 30.28 9.00
N SER A 388 -3.68 29.63 9.70
CA SER A 388 -3.99 28.47 10.52
C SER A 388 -4.47 28.90 11.90
N SER A 389 -5.03 27.96 12.67
CA SER A 389 -5.35 28.20 14.08
C SER A 389 -4.11 28.40 14.97
N LYS A 390 -2.91 28.17 14.43
CA LYS A 390 -1.61 28.38 15.08
C LYS A 390 -0.87 29.58 14.48
N SER A 391 -1.53 30.40 13.66
CA SER A 391 -0.86 31.53 13.02
C SER A 391 -0.22 32.43 14.06
N VAL A 392 1.06 32.73 13.87
CA VAL A 392 1.83 33.65 14.73
C VAL A 392 2.07 35.00 14.04
N MET A 393 1.59 35.17 12.81
CA MET A 393 1.81 36.38 12.00
C MET A 393 0.69 36.59 10.97
N PRO A 394 0.55 37.81 10.41
CA PRO A 394 -0.35 38.08 9.29
C PRO A 394 0.03 37.29 8.02
N THR A 395 -0.96 37.03 7.16
CA THR A 395 -0.77 36.26 5.91
C THR A 395 0.14 36.95 4.90
N SER A 396 0.15 38.29 4.86
CA SER A 396 1.08 39.08 4.03
C SER A 396 2.53 38.89 4.45
N THR A 397 2.83 39.10 5.74
CA THR A 397 4.17 38.88 6.30
C THR A 397 4.62 37.44 6.09
N TRP A 398 3.72 36.47 6.29
CA TRP A 398 4.03 35.07 6.03
C TRP A 398 4.41 34.82 4.57
N LEU A 399 3.71 35.45 3.61
CA LEU A 399 3.98 35.27 2.20
C LEU A 399 5.36 35.83 1.80
N ASP A 400 5.70 37.03 2.25
CA ASP A 400 7.02 37.66 1.98
C ASP A 400 8.17 36.77 2.49
N LEU A 401 7.95 36.19 3.66
CA LEU A 401 8.87 35.29 4.33
C LEU A 401 8.98 33.93 3.65
N TYR A 402 7.87 33.39 3.17
CA TYR A 402 7.82 32.16 2.39
C TYR A 402 8.57 32.32 1.06
N ILE A 403 8.35 33.43 0.35
CA ILE A 403 9.03 33.74 -0.93
C ILE A 403 10.54 33.92 -0.72
N SER A 404 10.94 34.58 0.37
CA SER A 404 12.35 34.87 0.64
C SER A 404 13.15 33.68 1.19
N ASN A 405 12.48 32.57 1.57
CA ASN A 405 13.10 31.34 2.10
C ASN A 405 14.04 31.56 3.30
N GLN A 406 13.77 32.59 4.12
CA GLN A 406 14.66 33.07 5.19
C GLN A 406 14.51 32.32 6.53
N TRP A 407 14.26 31.02 6.52
CA TRP A 407 14.23 30.25 7.76
C TRP A 407 15.63 30.08 8.35
N THR A 408 15.83 30.49 9.60
CA THR A 408 17.13 30.50 10.29
C THR A 408 17.38 29.26 11.15
N SER A 409 16.33 28.53 11.54
CA SER A 409 16.42 27.29 12.31
C SER A 409 15.30 26.33 11.92
N PHE A 410 15.44 25.05 12.25
CA PHE A 410 14.40 24.06 11.96
C PHE A 410 13.09 24.36 12.72
N ASP A 411 13.18 24.83 13.96
CA ASP A 411 11.98 25.18 14.74
C ASP A 411 11.24 26.37 14.11
N HIS A 412 12.00 27.33 13.54
CA HIS A 412 11.45 28.45 12.80
C HIS A 412 10.73 28.00 11.52
N TYR A 413 11.35 27.07 10.78
CA TYR A 413 10.75 26.40 9.63
C TYR A 413 9.40 25.73 9.98
N VAL A 414 9.35 24.95 11.08
CA VAL A 414 8.11 24.27 11.51
C VAL A 414 7.03 25.27 11.93
N ALA A 415 7.39 26.29 12.71
CA ALA A 415 6.46 27.32 13.16
C ALA A 415 5.82 28.05 11.97
N TRP A 416 6.62 28.41 10.96
CA TRP A 416 6.12 29.14 9.80
C TRP A 416 5.30 28.26 8.88
N LYS A 417 5.80 27.08 8.50
CA LYS A 417 5.04 26.12 7.67
C LYS A 417 3.67 25.83 8.28
N SER A 418 3.53 25.84 9.61
CA SER A 418 2.27 25.60 10.30
C SER A 418 1.43 26.84 10.59
N SER A 419 1.91 28.04 10.26
CA SER A 419 1.21 29.31 10.53
C SER A 419 0.14 29.64 9.50
N CYS A 420 0.41 29.41 8.21
CA CYS A 420 -0.53 29.65 7.12
C CYS A 420 -0.56 28.47 6.16
N TRP A 421 -1.63 28.36 5.38
CA TRP A 421 -1.79 27.34 4.35
C TRP A 421 -1.99 28.00 3.00
N MET A 422 -1.35 27.46 1.97
CA MET A 422 -1.65 27.75 0.58
C MET A 422 -2.77 26.83 0.13
N VAL A 423 -3.83 27.39 -0.44
CA VAL A 423 -5.07 26.67 -0.73
C VAL A 423 -5.61 27.08 -2.09
N SER A 424 -5.88 26.10 -2.95
CA SER A 424 -6.69 26.29 -4.16
C SER A 424 -8.12 25.83 -3.89
N PRO A 425 -9.15 26.62 -4.27
CA PRO A 425 -10.55 26.19 -4.17
C PRO A 425 -10.79 24.88 -4.92
N LEU A 426 -11.41 23.88 -4.27
CA LEU A 426 -11.57 22.51 -4.78
C LEU A 426 -10.27 21.86 -5.31
N GLY A 427 -9.11 22.40 -4.95
CA GLY A 427 -7.81 21.95 -5.43
C GLY A 427 -6.96 21.49 -4.27
N SER A 428 -5.69 21.90 -4.30
CA SER A 428 -4.69 21.52 -3.33
C SER A 428 -4.68 22.38 -2.07
N CYS A 429 -4.14 21.84 -0.98
CA CYS A 429 -3.94 22.57 0.26
C CYS A 429 -2.71 22.06 1.00
N THR A 430 -1.86 22.98 1.46
CA THR A 430 -0.62 22.64 2.19
C THR A 430 -0.83 22.31 3.67
N CYS A 431 -2.08 22.32 4.15
CA CYS A 431 -2.36 21.85 5.50
C CYS A 431 -2.13 20.33 5.61
N PRO A 432 -1.82 19.79 6.81
CA PRO A 432 -1.53 18.36 6.97
C PRO A 432 -2.64 17.43 6.46
N VAL A 433 -3.90 17.86 6.57
CA VAL A 433 -5.05 17.12 6.05
C VAL A 433 -5.07 17.16 4.52
N GLY A 434 -4.85 18.33 3.91
CA GLY A 434 -4.82 18.47 2.45
C GLY A 434 -3.70 17.65 1.81
N LEU A 435 -2.50 17.67 2.41
CA LEU A 435 -1.37 16.89 1.93
C LEU A 435 -1.63 15.36 2.02
N LYS A 436 -2.15 14.88 3.15
CA LYS A 436 -2.34 13.42 3.40
C LYS A 436 -3.66 12.84 2.88
N GLN A 437 -4.67 13.69 2.66
CA GLN A 437 -6.02 13.27 2.24
C GLN A 437 -6.41 13.83 0.86
N TYR A 438 -5.54 14.62 0.23
CA TYR A 438 -5.71 15.32 -1.06
C TYR A 438 -6.82 16.37 -1.10
N ARG A 439 -7.76 16.31 -0.15
CA ARG A 439 -8.85 17.26 0.07
C ARG A 439 -8.93 17.64 1.54
N CYS A 440 -9.29 18.88 1.82
CA CYS A 440 -9.53 19.33 3.19
C CYS A 440 -10.63 20.39 3.25
N LYS A 441 -11.05 20.70 4.48
CA LYS A 441 -12.05 21.74 4.77
C LYS A 441 -11.70 23.13 4.21
N HIS A 442 -10.42 23.48 4.09
CA HIS A 442 -10.01 24.80 3.60
C HIS A 442 -10.29 24.95 2.09
N ALA A 443 -9.94 23.94 1.30
CA ALA A 443 -10.15 23.95 -0.16
C ALA A 443 -11.65 23.97 -0.52
N ILE A 444 -12.46 23.19 0.20
CA ILE A 444 -13.92 23.19 0.03
C ILE A 444 -14.51 24.50 0.58
N GLY A 445 -14.03 24.97 1.73
CA GLY A 445 -14.51 26.19 2.38
C GLY A 445 -14.31 27.43 1.52
N LEU A 446 -13.13 27.59 0.89
CA LEU A 446 -12.90 28.67 -0.07
C LEU A 446 -13.83 28.55 -1.29
N ALA A 447 -14.07 27.34 -1.78
CA ALA A 447 -15.00 27.13 -2.87
C ALA A 447 -16.45 27.50 -2.52
N ILE A 448 -16.87 27.27 -1.27
CA ILE A 448 -18.17 27.74 -0.75
C ILE A 448 -18.19 29.27 -0.73
N MET A 449 -17.15 29.91 -0.19
CA MET A 449 -17.07 31.38 -0.08
C MET A 449 -17.10 32.08 -1.44
N PHE A 450 -16.45 31.50 -2.44
CA PHE A 450 -16.43 32.02 -3.80
C PHE A 450 -17.61 31.54 -4.66
N ASN A 451 -18.62 30.88 -4.07
CA ASN A 451 -19.79 30.34 -4.75
C ASN A 451 -19.46 29.34 -5.89
N ILE A 452 -18.28 28.72 -5.86
CA ILE A 452 -17.84 27.66 -6.78
C ILE A 452 -18.52 26.34 -6.40
N TYR A 453 -18.72 26.10 -5.10
CA TYR A 453 -19.33 24.87 -4.59
C TYR A 453 -20.57 25.20 -3.75
N LYS A 454 -21.70 24.58 -4.09
CA LYS A 454 -22.96 24.71 -3.33
C LYS A 454 -23.04 23.57 -2.32
N ILE A 455 -23.13 23.92 -1.05
CA ILE A 455 -23.34 22.96 0.03
C ILE A 455 -24.69 22.25 -0.10
N LYS A 456 -24.70 20.93 0.10
CA LYS A 456 -25.91 20.12 0.20
C LYS A 456 -26.69 20.48 1.46
N ASP A 457 -28.03 20.56 1.37
CA ASP A 457 -28.87 20.92 2.51
C ASP A 457 -28.77 19.91 3.67
N GLU A 458 -28.60 18.63 3.35
CA GLU A 458 -28.35 17.54 4.32
C GLU A 458 -27.05 17.74 5.12
N SER A 459 -26.06 18.44 4.56
CA SER A 459 -24.80 18.74 5.24
C SER A 459 -24.88 20.01 6.08
N ARG A 460 -25.99 20.78 6.00
CA ARG A 460 -26.26 21.96 6.84
C ARG A 460 -26.84 21.60 8.22
N ILE A 461 -26.85 20.32 8.61
CA ILE A 461 -27.31 19.87 9.93
C ILE A 461 -26.29 20.29 11.00
N ILE A 462 -26.27 21.58 11.30
CA ILE A 462 -25.73 22.09 12.56
C ILE A 462 -26.75 21.65 13.63
N PRO A 463 -26.37 20.84 14.62
CA PRO A 463 -27.31 20.44 15.65
C PRO A 463 -27.75 21.68 16.44
N LEU A 464 -28.97 22.15 16.17
CA LEU A 464 -29.63 23.19 16.95
C LEU A 464 -30.02 22.56 18.30
N GLY A 465 -29.34 22.96 19.38
CA GLY A 465 -29.72 22.56 20.73
C GLY A 465 -28.98 21.36 21.36
N LYS A 466 -27.72 21.06 20.99
CA LYS A 466 -26.89 20.19 21.85
C LYS A 466 -26.80 20.81 23.26
N ARG A 467 -27.37 20.12 24.26
CA ARG A 467 -27.29 20.48 25.67
C ARG A 467 -25.81 20.70 26.01
N LYS A 468 -25.43 21.92 26.42
CA LYS A 468 -24.07 22.19 26.90
C LYS A 468 -23.80 21.22 28.05
N THR A 469 -22.81 20.34 27.90
CA THR A 469 -22.29 19.58 29.04
C THR A 469 -21.86 20.60 30.10
N PRO A 470 -22.29 20.49 31.37
CA PRO A 470 -21.97 21.47 32.40
C PRO A 470 -20.44 21.57 32.52
N GLY A 471 -19.87 22.68 32.04
CA GLY A 471 -18.47 23.00 32.27
C GLY A 471 -18.33 23.52 33.70
N ARG A 472 -17.49 22.87 34.51
CA ARG A 472 -17.09 23.38 35.82
C ARG A 472 -16.49 24.78 35.62
N PRO A 473 -16.96 25.84 36.32
CA PRO A 473 -16.35 27.15 36.20
C PRO A 473 -14.87 27.04 36.56
N LYS A 474 -14.01 27.61 35.73
CA LYS A 474 -12.59 27.77 36.06
C LYS A 474 -12.53 28.64 37.31
N LYS A 475 -11.83 28.17 38.35
CA LYS A 475 -11.51 29.01 39.51
C LYS A 475 -10.72 30.23 38.98
N ILE A 476 -11.22 31.41 39.34
CA ILE A 476 -10.52 32.69 39.20
C ILE A 476 -9.23 32.63 40.00
#